data_AF-A0A5E3XDM3-F1
#
_entry.id   AF-A0A5E3XDM3-F1
#
_cell.length_a   1.000
_cell.length_b   1.000
_cell.length_c   1.000
_cell.angle_alpha   90.00
_cell.angle_beta   90.00
_cell.angle_gamma   90.00
#
_symmetry.space_group_name_H-M   'P 1'
#
loop_
_entity.id
_entity.type
_entity.pdbx_description
1 polymer ?
#
loop_
_entity_poly.entity_id
_entity_poly.type
_entity_poly.pdbx_seq_one_letter_code
_entity_poly.pdbx_strand_id
1 'polypeptide(L)'
;MGSDDSLPSIQTLVETMHARGILYHILGPVELSRRISAIAAKNNLGDPTAPTTFHAFVQSCYYHGDHRPRIPVVHNAIAFYACLSSDRNNILTLDWYAYSYCGQNWYIIDVETDDLSRIVPLRVYSPYHSSAPRRTAAVLDKSQPLPFWIVRRDGLGVSLVSDDLFMLRHDGMQFQNIAGGTRTTVMIQWPGYPRWKSQIRMGPTKEHKSEDYTYRRLVSQVRAKIRKFITEHINIASEDPHWAVGDAGSGRIAAHDLILLAIIEVSQGAVMPILKLRDDFVFADSIPPATALNTPAMVPPSDTQSSSHFPFPAFPSGACMPDINGLD
;
A
#
# COMPACT_ATOMS: atom_id res chain seq x y z
N MET A 1 38.13 -20.57 -24.69
CA MET A 1 36.75 -20.33 -24.21
C MET A 1 36.85 -19.26 -23.13
N GLY A 2 36.66 -17.99 -23.51
CA GLY A 2 36.59 -16.92 -22.51
C GLY A 2 35.18 -16.92 -21.95
N SER A 3 35.03 -17.12 -20.65
CA SER A 3 33.78 -16.81 -19.96
C SER A 3 33.54 -15.32 -20.14
N ASP A 4 32.41 -14.99 -20.74
CA ASP A 4 31.92 -13.62 -20.81
C ASP A 4 31.49 -13.25 -19.38
N ASP A 5 32.45 -12.76 -18.58
CA ASP A 5 32.22 -12.26 -17.22
C ASP A 5 31.49 -10.92 -17.32
N SER A 6 30.26 -10.96 -17.82
CA SER A 6 29.36 -9.82 -17.81
C SER A 6 29.15 -9.43 -16.36
N LEU A 7 29.61 -8.24 -15.97
CA LEU A 7 29.41 -7.72 -14.63
C LEU A 7 27.93 -7.80 -14.25
N PRO A 8 27.59 -8.25 -13.03
CA PRO A 8 26.22 -8.29 -12.59
C PRO A 8 25.63 -6.88 -12.67
N SER A 9 24.45 -6.79 -13.28
CA SER A 9 23.74 -5.52 -13.37
C SER A 9 23.21 -5.12 -11.99
N ILE A 10 22.95 -3.82 -11.76
CA ILE A 10 22.24 -3.36 -10.55
C ILE A 10 20.91 -4.09 -10.42
N GLN A 11 20.23 -4.38 -11.54
CA GLN A 11 18.98 -5.13 -11.52
C GLN A 11 19.16 -6.51 -10.90
N THR A 12 20.20 -7.26 -11.26
CA THR A 12 20.50 -8.58 -10.68
C THR A 12 20.77 -8.48 -9.17
N LEU A 13 21.47 -7.43 -8.74
CA LEU A 13 21.66 -7.15 -7.31
C LEU A 13 20.32 -6.88 -6.61
N VAL A 14 19.44 -6.06 -7.19
CA VAL A 14 18.12 -5.77 -6.63
C VAL A 14 17.24 -7.00 -6.58
N GLU A 15 17.18 -7.80 -7.65
CA GLU A 15 16.45 -9.07 -7.70
C GLU A 15 16.89 -10.01 -6.57
N THR A 16 18.19 -10.11 -6.33
CA THR A 16 18.76 -10.96 -5.27
C THR A 16 18.42 -10.40 -3.89
N MET A 17 18.65 -9.11 -3.67
CA MET A 17 18.51 -8.49 -2.35
C MET A 17 17.05 -8.33 -1.92
N HIS A 18 16.13 -8.17 -2.88
CA HIS A 18 14.73 -7.87 -2.65
C HIS A 18 13.76 -8.95 -3.14
N ALA A 19 14.22 -10.18 -3.42
CA ALA A 19 13.37 -11.27 -3.92
C ALA A 19 12.08 -11.49 -3.11
N ARG A 20 12.09 -11.16 -1.82
CA ARG A 20 10.98 -11.29 -0.87
C ARG A 20 10.43 -9.94 -0.38
N GLY A 21 10.87 -8.85 -0.99
CA GLY A 21 10.53 -7.49 -0.64
C GLY A 21 9.14 -7.09 -1.12
N ILE A 22 8.41 -6.36 -0.29
CA ILE A 22 7.07 -5.85 -0.58
C ILE A 22 7.09 -4.90 -1.77
N LEU A 23 8.03 -3.95 -1.81
CA LEU A 23 8.13 -3.01 -2.92
C LEU A 23 8.65 -3.69 -4.19
N TYR A 24 9.53 -4.67 -4.08
CA TYR A 24 9.93 -5.47 -5.24
C TYR A 24 8.72 -6.18 -5.86
N HIS A 25 7.86 -6.77 -5.04
CA HIS A 25 6.63 -7.41 -5.50
C HIS A 25 5.67 -6.44 -6.21
N ILE A 26 5.50 -5.23 -5.67
CA ILE A 26 4.55 -4.23 -6.22
C ILE A 26 5.12 -3.48 -7.42
N LEU A 27 6.38 -3.06 -7.32
CA LEU A 27 7.02 -2.18 -8.31
C LEU A 27 7.70 -2.96 -9.44
N GLY A 28 8.10 -4.20 -9.16
CA GLY A 28 8.94 -4.99 -10.03
C GLY A 28 10.42 -4.58 -10.00
N PRO A 29 11.29 -5.41 -10.60
CA PRO A 29 12.74 -5.23 -10.57
C PRO A 29 13.20 -3.91 -11.20
N VAL A 30 12.60 -3.50 -12.33
CA VAL A 30 13.02 -2.34 -13.09
C VAL A 30 12.81 -1.03 -12.32
N GLU A 31 11.60 -0.81 -11.79
CA GLU A 31 11.28 0.42 -11.06
C GLU A 31 12.01 0.47 -9.70
N LEU A 32 12.14 -0.66 -9.01
CA LEU A 32 12.90 -0.68 -7.75
C LEU A 32 14.39 -0.41 -7.99
N SER A 33 14.99 -0.98 -9.04
CA SER A 33 16.37 -0.70 -9.44
C SER A 33 16.62 0.77 -9.77
N ARG A 34 15.67 1.41 -10.46
CA ARG A 34 15.70 2.84 -10.74
C ARG A 34 15.71 3.66 -9.45
N ARG A 35 14.86 3.32 -8.49
CA ARG A 35 14.79 4.01 -7.18
C ARG A 35 16.08 3.85 -6.39
N ILE A 36 16.62 2.63 -6.30
CA ILE A 36 17.89 2.36 -5.60
C ILE A 36 19.05 3.12 -6.23
N SER A 37 19.13 3.12 -7.57
CA SER A 37 20.14 3.89 -8.31
C SER A 37 20.01 5.39 -8.03
N ALA A 38 18.78 5.92 -8.00
CA ALA A 38 18.52 7.32 -7.68
C ALA A 38 18.93 7.67 -6.24
N ILE A 39 18.69 6.78 -5.27
CA ILE A 39 19.10 6.98 -3.87
C ILE A 39 20.62 6.97 -3.77
N ALA A 40 21.29 5.98 -4.36
CA ALA A 40 22.74 5.89 -4.35
C ALA A 40 23.39 7.14 -4.96
N ALA A 41 22.91 7.59 -6.12
CA ALA A 41 23.48 8.76 -6.81
C ALA A 41 23.15 10.08 -6.09
N LYS A 42 21.88 10.33 -5.76
CA LYS A 42 21.44 11.64 -5.24
C LYS A 42 21.66 11.82 -3.75
N ASN A 43 21.55 10.73 -2.98
CA ASN A 43 21.58 10.79 -1.51
C ASN A 43 22.94 10.37 -0.97
N ASN A 44 23.62 9.43 -1.64
CA ASN A 44 24.90 8.89 -1.15
C ASN A 44 26.12 9.30 -2.00
N LEU A 45 25.95 10.20 -2.98
CA LEU A 45 27.04 10.72 -3.82
C LEU A 45 27.73 9.66 -4.69
N GLY A 46 27.05 8.56 -5.00
CA GLY A 46 27.56 7.56 -5.94
C GLY A 46 27.62 8.11 -7.37
N ASP A 47 28.63 7.70 -8.14
CA ASP A 47 28.83 8.13 -9.53
C ASP A 47 28.28 7.09 -10.53
N PRO A 48 27.11 7.31 -11.14
CA PRO A 48 26.54 6.36 -12.10
C PRO A 48 27.31 6.32 -13.44
N THR A 49 28.25 7.23 -13.70
CA THR A 49 29.04 7.25 -14.93
C THR A 49 30.17 6.22 -14.95
N ALA A 50 30.46 5.61 -13.80
CA ALA A 50 31.42 4.51 -13.65
C ALA A 50 30.69 3.21 -13.20
N PRO A 51 30.05 2.44 -14.11
CA PRO A 51 29.11 1.39 -13.75
C PRO A 51 29.64 0.31 -12.80
N THR A 52 30.89 -0.10 -12.97
CA THR A 52 31.53 -1.10 -12.10
C THR A 52 31.70 -0.59 -10.67
N THR A 53 32.27 0.61 -10.53
CA THR A 53 32.46 1.28 -9.24
C THR A 53 31.11 1.59 -8.59
N PHE A 54 30.14 2.03 -9.40
CA PHE A 54 28.79 2.33 -8.95
C PHE A 54 28.06 1.09 -8.45
N HIS A 55 28.16 -0.04 -9.16
CA HIS A 55 27.59 -1.31 -8.72
C HIS A 55 28.19 -1.74 -7.37
N ALA A 56 29.52 -1.76 -7.25
CA ALA A 56 30.20 -2.09 -5.99
C ALA A 56 29.79 -1.14 -4.85
N PHE A 57 29.64 0.14 -5.15
CA PHE A 57 29.16 1.16 -4.22
C PHE A 57 27.71 0.89 -3.76
N VAL A 58 26.79 0.66 -4.69
CA VAL A 58 25.39 0.31 -4.38
C VAL A 58 25.33 -0.95 -3.53
N GLN A 59 26.11 -1.98 -3.88
CA GLN A 59 26.21 -3.20 -3.08
C GLN A 59 26.69 -2.91 -1.66
N SER A 60 27.74 -2.10 -1.50
CA SER A 60 28.24 -1.73 -0.17
C SER A 60 27.22 -0.99 0.70
N CYS A 61 26.30 -0.23 0.09
CA CYS A 61 25.26 0.49 0.82
C CYS A 61 24.25 -0.44 1.51
N TYR A 62 24.15 -1.72 1.14
CA TYR A 62 23.25 -2.68 1.81
C TYR A 62 23.83 -3.29 3.10
N TYR A 63 25.12 -3.11 3.37
CA TYR A 63 25.80 -3.85 4.42
C TYR A 63 26.47 -2.92 5.44
N HIS A 64 26.50 -3.38 6.68
CA HIS A 64 27.32 -2.82 7.75
C HIS A 64 28.38 -3.87 8.12
N GLY A 65 29.60 -3.70 7.59
CA GLY A 65 30.57 -4.79 7.58
C GLY A 65 30.04 -5.96 6.73
N ASP A 66 29.99 -7.16 7.31
CA ASP A 66 29.58 -8.38 6.60
C ASP A 66 28.09 -8.73 6.76
N HIS A 67 27.30 -7.86 7.41
CA HIS A 67 25.91 -8.17 7.76
C HIS A 67 24.94 -7.09 7.29
N ARG A 68 23.70 -7.49 6.99
CA ARG A 68 22.62 -6.53 6.76
C ARG A 68 22.31 -5.77 8.06
N PRO A 69 22.13 -4.43 8.00
CA PRO A 69 21.76 -3.63 9.16
C PRO A 69 20.39 -4.07 9.68
N ARG A 70 20.24 -4.12 11.02
CA ARG A 70 18.96 -4.43 11.67
C ARG A 70 18.28 -3.15 12.11
N ILE A 71 17.02 -2.94 11.71
CA ILE A 71 16.22 -1.80 12.16
C ILE A 71 15.29 -2.28 13.29
N PRO A 72 15.50 -1.87 14.55
CA PRO A 72 14.84 -2.52 15.70
C PRO A 72 13.31 -2.56 15.68
N VAL A 73 12.67 -1.58 15.03
CA VAL A 73 11.21 -1.43 15.02
C VAL A 73 10.58 -2.02 13.74
N VAL A 74 11.39 -2.27 12.71
CA VAL A 74 10.93 -2.81 11.42
C VAL A 74 11.67 -4.11 11.17
N HIS A 75 11.03 -5.20 11.57
CA HIS A 75 11.53 -6.54 11.31
C HIS A 75 11.70 -6.76 9.81
N ASN A 76 12.77 -7.46 9.45
CA ASN A 76 13.13 -7.79 8.06
C ASN A 76 13.23 -6.57 7.12
N ALA A 77 13.57 -5.39 7.66
CA ALA A 77 13.87 -4.23 6.85
C ALA A 77 15.10 -4.50 5.96
N ILE A 78 14.96 -4.20 4.67
CA ILE A 78 16.10 -4.08 3.75
C ILE A 78 16.54 -2.62 3.80
N ALA A 79 17.57 -2.37 4.60
CA ALA A 79 18.10 -1.03 4.80
C ALA A 79 19.24 -0.70 3.83
N PHE A 80 19.41 0.60 3.57
CA PHE A 80 20.42 1.15 2.68
C PHE A 80 21.07 2.34 3.37
N TYR A 81 22.40 2.39 3.36
CA TYR A 81 23.17 3.39 4.07
C TYR A 81 22.69 4.80 3.71
N ALA A 82 22.52 5.66 4.71
CA ALA A 82 22.13 7.06 4.52
C ALA A 82 23.34 7.95 4.84
N CYS A 83 24.06 8.37 3.80
CA CYS A 83 25.17 9.29 3.95
C CYS A 83 24.63 10.67 4.37
N LEU A 84 24.87 11.06 5.62
CA LEU A 84 24.59 12.43 6.05
C LEU A 84 25.64 13.36 5.43
N SER A 85 25.30 13.99 4.31
CA SER A 85 26.06 15.14 3.84
C SER A 85 25.86 16.28 4.84
N SER A 86 26.97 16.83 5.34
CA SER A 86 27.02 17.95 6.29
C SER A 86 26.32 19.22 5.79
N ASP A 87 25.98 19.29 4.50
CA ASP A 87 25.51 20.50 3.82
C ASP A 87 23.99 20.56 3.56
N ARG A 88 23.20 19.61 4.08
CA ARG A 88 21.79 19.47 3.68
C ARG A 88 20.79 19.83 4.77
N ASN A 89 20.47 21.12 4.83
CA ASN A 89 19.25 21.66 5.47
C ASN A 89 17.92 21.19 4.82
N ASN A 90 17.96 20.33 3.80
CA ASN A 90 16.80 19.96 2.97
C ASN A 90 16.57 18.46 2.77
N ILE A 91 17.34 17.56 3.38
CA ILE A 91 16.94 16.15 3.38
C ILE A 91 15.77 16.03 4.37
N LEU A 92 14.61 15.64 3.85
CA LEU A 92 13.43 15.32 4.65
C LEU A 92 13.85 14.32 5.73
N THR A 93 13.83 14.75 6.99
CA THR A 93 14.19 13.96 8.17
C THR A 93 13.27 12.75 8.41
N LEU A 94 12.27 12.59 7.56
CA LEU A 94 11.28 11.52 7.54
C LEU A 94 11.82 10.16 7.15
N ASP A 95 12.93 10.11 6.41
CA ASP A 95 13.25 8.89 5.66
C ASP A 95 14.38 8.05 6.27
N TRP A 96 15.11 8.56 7.26
CA TRP A 96 16.22 7.84 7.88
C TRP A 96 15.93 7.42 9.32
N TYR A 97 16.39 6.22 9.65
CA TYR A 97 16.28 5.61 10.96
C TYR A 97 17.66 5.64 11.61
N ALA A 98 17.79 6.40 12.70
CA ALA A 98 19.00 6.40 13.52
C ALA A 98 19.18 5.02 14.16
N TYR A 99 20.32 4.39 13.93
CA TYR A 99 20.71 3.17 14.62
C TYR A 99 21.64 3.50 15.80
N SER A 100 21.24 3.05 17.00
CA SER A 100 21.87 3.45 18.27
C SER A 100 23.22 2.79 18.59
N TYR A 101 23.68 1.80 17.83
CA TYR A 101 24.95 1.12 18.18
C TYR A 101 26.17 1.59 17.38
N CYS A 102 26.00 2.10 16.15
CA CYS A 102 27.12 2.56 15.32
C CYS A 102 27.06 4.04 14.92
N GLY A 103 26.01 4.77 15.35
CA GLY A 103 25.83 6.18 14.99
C GLY A 103 25.56 6.43 13.50
N GLN A 104 25.35 5.36 12.71
CA GLN A 104 25.01 5.46 11.29
C GLN A 104 23.50 5.55 11.09
N ASN A 105 23.13 6.18 9.97
CA ASN A 105 21.75 6.34 9.56
C ASN A 105 21.46 5.42 8.36
N TRP A 106 20.23 4.95 8.29
CA TRP A 106 19.79 4.00 7.28
C TRP A 106 18.44 4.40 6.72
N TYR A 107 18.28 4.32 5.40
CA TYR A 107 16.99 4.34 4.72
C TYR A 107 16.39 2.93 4.76
N ILE A 108 15.07 2.81 4.95
CA ILE A 108 14.36 1.54 4.70
C ILE A 108 13.90 1.56 3.24
N ILE A 109 14.55 0.78 2.40
CA ILE A 109 14.22 0.73 0.97
C ILE A 109 13.09 -0.23 0.72
N ASP A 110 13.08 -1.35 1.43
CA ASP A 110 12.07 -2.38 1.31
C ASP A 110 11.92 -3.11 2.64
N VAL A 111 10.89 -3.94 2.75
CA VAL A 111 10.64 -4.80 3.91
C VAL A 111 10.29 -6.17 3.37
N GLU A 112 10.98 -7.21 3.85
CA GLU A 112 10.67 -8.58 3.45
C GLU A 112 9.44 -9.09 4.22
N THR A 113 8.67 -9.96 3.57
CA THR A 113 7.57 -10.66 4.22
C THR A 113 7.57 -12.15 3.88
N ASP A 114 6.96 -12.94 4.75
CA ASP A 114 6.76 -14.37 4.54
C ASP A 114 5.57 -14.67 3.63
N ASP A 115 4.64 -13.72 3.50
CA ASP A 115 3.42 -13.91 2.73
C ASP A 115 3.14 -12.71 1.82
N LEU A 116 3.70 -12.78 0.60
CA LEU A 116 3.44 -11.80 -0.44
C LEU A 116 2.01 -11.87 -0.99
N SER A 117 1.29 -12.98 -0.80
CA SER A 117 -0.10 -13.12 -1.31
C SER A 117 -1.09 -12.18 -0.62
N ARG A 118 -0.70 -11.64 0.54
CA ARG A 118 -1.49 -10.65 1.30
C ARG A 118 -1.15 -9.21 0.98
N ILE A 119 -0.15 -8.96 0.15
CA ILE A 119 0.17 -7.62 -0.33
C ILE A 119 -0.76 -7.32 -1.50
N VAL A 120 -1.56 -6.25 -1.39
CA VAL A 120 -2.49 -5.86 -2.45
C VAL A 120 -1.65 -5.42 -3.67
N PRO A 121 -1.79 -6.06 -4.85
CA PRO A 121 -0.94 -5.80 -6.01
C PRO A 121 -1.44 -4.56 -6.76
N LEU A 122 -1.29 -3.40 -6.11
CA LEU A 122 -1.62 -2.11 -6.68
C LEU A 122 -0.69 -1.84 -7.86
N ARG A 123 -1.23 -1.92 -9.09
CA ARG A 123 -0.45 -1.69 -10.31
C ARG A 123 0.21 -0.31 -10.26
N VAL A 124 1.50 -0.24 -10.55
CA VAL A 124 2.24 1.02 -10.51
C VAL A 124 1.66 2.02 -11.49
N TYR A 125 1.38 3.22 -10.98
CA TYR A 125 1.03 4.35 -11.81
C TYR A 125 2.24 4.77 -12.68
N SER A 126 2.16 4.50 -13.98
CA SER A 126 3.10 5.01 -14.97
C SER A 126 2.45 6.11 -15.83
N PRO A 127 2.77 7.40 -15.59
CA PRO A 127 2.19 8.49 -16.36
C PRO A 127 2.68 8.46 -17.80
N TYR A 128 1.80 8.67 -18.79
CA TYR A 128 2.15 8.75 -20.21
C TYR A 128 2.81 7.50 -20.82
N HIS A 129 2.73 6.33 -20.15
CA HIS A 129 3.42 5.11 -20.57
C HIS A 129 3.20 4.78 -22.06
N SER A 130 1.98 4.94 -22.57
CA SER A 130 1.63 4.63 -23.96
C SER A 130 1.92 5.75 -24.97
N SER A 131 2.05 7.00 -24.52
CA SER A 131 2.05 8.17 -25.43
C SER A 131 3.36 8.95 -25.43
N ALA A 132 4.14 8.94 -24.35
CA ALA A 132 5.39 9.70 -24.26
C ALA A 132 6.39 9.09 -23.26
N PRO A 133 7.09 7.99 -23.60
CA PRO A 133 8.02 7.32 -22.69
C PRO A 133 9.14 8.22 -22.13
N ARG A 134 9.66 9.14 -22.95
CA ARG A 134 10.67 10.12 -22.49
C ARG A 134 10.13 11.05 -21.41
N ARG A 135 8.86 11.44 -21.51
CA ARG A 135 8.18 12.27 -20.51
C ARG A 135 7.92 11.46 -19.23
N THR A 136 7.57 10.19 -19.36
CA THR A 136 7.45 9.26 -18.22
C THR A 136 8.75 9.20 -17.44
N ALA A 137 9.89 8.95 -18.11
CA ALA A 137 11.20 8.89 -17.47
C ALA A 137 11.51 10.20 -16.71
N ALA A 138 11.34 11.35 -17.35
CA ALA A 138 11.58 12.65 -16.72
C ALA A 138 10.70 12.94 -15.50
N VAL A 139 9.47 12.39 -15.46
CA VAL A 139 8.57 12.51 -14.29
C VAL A 139 9.02 11.57 -13.18
N LEU A 140 9.38 10.33 -13.51
CA LEU A 140 9.85 9.35 -12.55
C LEU A 140 11.19 9.77 -11.93
N ASP A 141 12.09 10.36 -12.70
CA ASP A 141 13.37 10.89 -12.21
C ASP A 141 13.21 12.04 -11.20
N LYS A 142 12.06 12.71 -11.21
CA LYS A 142 11.71 13.78 -10.26
C LYS A 142 10.92 13.31 -9.04
N SER A 143 10.39 12.08 -9.07
CA SER A 143 9.66 11.51 -7.93
C SER A 143 10.61 11.15 -6.78
N GLN A 144 10.12 11.21 -5.53
CA GLN A 144 10.88 10.74 -4.38
C GLN A 144 11.11 9.22 -4.52
N PRO A 145 12.37 8.76 -4.59
CA PRO A 145 12.65 7.34 -4.73
C PRO A 145 12.36 6.58 -3.42
N LEU A 146 12.44 7.26 -2.27
CA LEU A 146 12.24 6.68 -0.95
C LEU A 146 10.74 6.47 -0.61
N PRO A 147 10.38 5.29 -0.11
CA PRO A 147 9.05 5.05 0.45
C PRO A 147 8.89 5.69 1.84
N PHE A 148 7.71 6.24 2.10
CA PHE A 148 7.33 6.69 3.44
C PHE A 148 6.71 5.53 4.23
N TRP A 149 7.55 4.69 4.84
CA TRP A 149 7.11 3.59 5.70
C TRP A 149 6.40 4.10 6.95
N ILE A 150 5.26 3.50 7.26
CA ILE A 150 4.43 3.87 8.42
C ILE A 150 4.90 3.06 9.61
N VAL A 151 5.90 3.55 10.32
CA VAL A 151 6.48 2.88 11.48
C VAL A 151 5.82 3.38 12.75
N ARG A 152 5.24 2.46 13.52
CA ARG A 152 4.71 2.68 14.87
C ARG A 152 5.69 2.14 15.91
N ARG A 153 5.51 2.46 17.18
CA ARG A 153 6.38 1.94 18.27
C ARG A 153 6.33 0.41 18.40
N ASP A 154 5.23 -0.20 17.98
CA ASP A 154 4.92 -1.63 18.08
C ASP A 154 5.12 -2.39 16.75
N GLY A 155 5.53 -1.72 15.67
CA GLY A 155 5.83 -2.39 14.40
C GLY A 155 5.53 -1.56 13.16
N LEU A 156 5.26 -2.25 12.05
CA LEU A 156 5.04 -1.65 10.75
C LEU A 156 3.54 -1.63 10.38
N GLY A 157 3.10 -0.47 9.91
CA GLY A 157 1.79 -0.25 9.33
C GLY A 157 0.73 0.22 10.33
N VAL A 158 -0.40 0.67 9.81
CA VAL A 158 -1.56 1.07 10.60
C VAL A 158 -2.84 0.54 9.98
N SER A 159 -3.74 -0.01 10.80
CA SER A 159 -5.07 -0.43 10.35
C SER A 159 -5.86 0.76 9.81
N LEU A 160 -6.64 0.56 8.74
CA LEU A 160 -7.46 1.65 8.19
C LEU A 160 -8.59 2.11 9.12
N VAL A 161 -8.99 1.29 10.10
CA VAL A 161 -10.10 1.59 11.02
C VAL A 161 -9.65 2.04 12.41
N SER A 162 -8.36 1.91 12.76
CA SER A 162 -7.85 2.29 14.09
C SER A 162 -7.59 3.79 14.22
N ASP A 163 -8.00 4.44 15.31
CA ASP A 163 -7.70 5.87 15.53
C ASP A 163 -6.29 6.13 16.07
N ASP A 164 -5.47 5.09 16.28
CA ASP A 164 -4.14 5.19 16.89
C ASP A 164 -3.05 5.66 15.91
N LEU A 165 -3.10 6.95 15.56
CA LEU A 165 -2.04 7.63 14.80
C LEU A 165 -1.00 8.31 15.71
N PHE A 166 -1.21 8.35 17.03
CA PHE A 166 -0.29 8.98 17.98
C PHE A 166 0.98 8.16 18.22
N MET A 167 0.96 6.88 17.84
CA MET A 167 2.10 5.97 17.98
C MET A 167 3.05 6.00 16.77
N LEU A 168 2.80 6.84 15.77
CA LEU A 168 3.68 7.01 14.61
C LEU A 168 5.03 7.63 15.03
N ARG A 169 6.14 7.02 14.60
CA ARG A 169 7.49 7.46 14.96
C ARG A 169 7.84 8.86 14.46
N HIS A 170 7.24 9.28 13.35
CA HIS A 170 7.51 10.53 12.67
C HIS A 170 6.27 11.46 12.60
N ASP A 171 5.36 11.34 13.56
CA ASP A 171 4.03 11.96 13.50
C ASP A 171 4.06 13.49 13.28
N GLY A 172 4.93 14.20 13.99
CA GLY A 172 5.09 15.66 13.93
C GLY A 172 6.03 16.16 12.84
N MET A 173 6.67 15.27 12.08
CA MET A 173 7.59 15.68 11.02
C MET A 173 6.83 16.28 9.84
N GLN A 174 7.43 17.30 9.23
CA GLN A 174 6.86 18.01 8.10
C GLN A 174 7.01 17.20 6.82
N PHE A 175 5.89 16.78 6.25
CA PHE A 175 5.76 16.27 4.91
C PHE A 175 5.70 17.42 3.91
N GLN A 176 6.76 17.57 3.12
CA GLN A 176 6.75 18.44 1.95
C GLN A 176 6.78 17.58 0.69
N ASN A 177 5.76 17.74 -0.15
CA ASN A 177 5.82 17.26 -1.52
C ASN A 177 7.02 17.93 -2.22
N ILE A 178 7.76 17.20 -3.05
CA ILE A 178 8.90 17.72 -3.84
C ILE A 178 8.51 18.99 -4.61
N ALA A 179 7.25 19.11 -5.04
CA ALA A 179 6.75 20.29 -5.73
C ALA A 179 6.57 21.55 -4.86
N GLY A 180 6.75 21.44 -3.53
CA GLY A 180 6.30 22.45 -2.57
C GLY A 180 4.78 22.64 -2.55
N GLY A 181 4.03 21.78 -3.26
CA GLY A 181 2.60 21.90 -3.46
C GLY A 181 1.80 21.40 -2.26
N THR A 182 0.70 22.09 -1.96
CA THR A 182 -0.18 21.77 -0.82
C THR A 182 -1.22 20.68 -1.10
N ARG A 183 -1.24 20.23 -2.36
CA ARG A 183 -2.18 19.26 -2.90
C ARG A 183 -1.39 18.03 -3.32
N THR A 184 -1.88 16.88 -2.88
CA THR A 184 -1.36 15.58 -3.29
C THR A 184 -2.54 14.75 -3.79
N THR A 185 -2.35 14.00 -4.86
CA THR A 185 -3.37 13.08 -5.38
C THR A 185 -3.05 11.67 -4.92
N VAL A 186 -3.99 11.02 -4.24
CA VAL A 186 -3.90 9.60 -3.93
C VAL A 186 -4.38 8.82 -5.15
N MET A 187 -3.54 7.92 -5.64
CA MET A 187 -3.81 7.05 -6.78
C MET A 187 -3.98 5.61 -6.28
N ILE A 188 -5.06 4.96 -6.70
CA ILE A 188 -5.33 3.55 -6.40
C ILE A 188 -5.60 2.83 -7.72
N GLN A 189 -4.81 1.79 -8.01
CA GLN A 189 -5.02 0.88 -9.14
C GLN A 189 -5.32 -0.52 -8.58
N TRP A 190 -6.50 -0.65 -7.97
CA TRP A 190 -6.93 -1.89 -7.33
C TRP A 190 -7.20 -2.97 -8.38
N PRO A 191 -6.77 -4.22 -8.18
CA PRO A 191 -7.02 -5.31 -9.14
C PRO A 191 -8.52 -5.54 -9.36
N GLY A 192 -8.94 -5.58 -10.61
CA GLY A 192 -10.34 -5.80 -10.97
C GLY A 192 -11.27 -4.57 -10.89
N TYR A 193 -10.73 -3.38 -10.58
CA TYR A 193 -11.49 -2.12 -10.62
C TYR A 193 -10.83 -1.06 -11.52
N PRO A 194 -11.61 -0.09 -12.04
CA PRO A 194 -11.06 1.05 -12.75
C PRO A 194 -10.08 1.87 -11.89
N ARG A 195 -9.15 2.58 -12.55
CA ARG A 195 -8.24 3.49 -11.85
C ARG A 195 -9.04 4.53 -11.06
N TRP A 196 -8.74 4.61 -9.77
CA TRP A 196 -9.34 5.57 -8.85
C TRP A 196 -8.33 6.62 -8.41
N LYS A 197 -8.78 7.86 -8.28
CA LYS A 197 -7.95 8.99 -7.83
C LYS A 197 -8.74 9.90 -6.91
N SER A 198 -8.10 10.39 -5.86
CA SER A 198 -8.69 11.40 -4.99
C SER A 198 -7.66 12.37 -4.45
N GLN A 199 -8.00 13.65 -4.51
CA GLN A 199 -7.12 14.69 -4.02
C GLN A 199 -7.22 14.81 -2.48
N ILE A 200 -6.08 14.98 -1.83
CA ILE A 200 -5.95 15.35 -0.42
C ILE A 200 -5.40 16.77 -0.31
N ARG A 201 -5.79 17.47 0.76
CA ARG A 201 -5.35 18.84 1.05
C ARG A 201 -4.51 18.82 2.33
N MET A 202 -3.23 19.18 2.20
CA MET A 202 -2.27 19.17 3.30
C MET A 202 -2.19 20.51 4.06
N GLY A 203 -2.74 21.58 3.49
CA GLY A 203 -2.71 22.93 4.07
C GLY A 203 -3.77 23.20 5.14
N PRO A 204 -3.72 24.37 5.80
CA PRO A 204 -4.57 24.74 6.94
C PRO A 204 -6.04 24.41 6.72
N THR A 205 -6.59 23.58 7.61
CA THR A 205 -8.02 23.59 7.89
C THR A 205 -8.28 24.65 8.96
N LYS A 206 -9.46 25.29 8.93
CA LYS A 206 -9.83 26.30 9.93
C LYS A 206 -9.76 25.75 11.36
N GLU A 207 -9.90 24.43 11.51
CA GLU A 207 -9.97 23.70 12.77
C GLU A 207 -8.61 23.19 13.29
N HIS A 208 -7.60 22.98 12.43
CA HIS A 208 -6.34 22.31 12.83
C HIS A 208 -5.08 22.95 12.24
N LYS A 209 -4.81 24.21 12.62
CA LYS A 209 -3.60 24.95 12.19
C LYS A 209 -2.27 24.28 12.63
N SER A 210 -2.27 23.45 13.68
CA SER A 210 -1.05 22.83 14.23
C SER A 210 -0.61 21.55 13.50
N GLU A 211 -1.46 20.95 12.66
CA GLU A 211 -1.15 19.69 11.95
C GLU A 211 -0.83 19.88 10.47
N ASP A 212 -0.63 21.12 10.05
CA ASP A 212 -0.38 21.46 8.67
C ASP A 212 0.88 20.80 8.15
N TYR A 213 0.72 20.14 7.00
CA TYR A 213 1.78 19.42 6.30
C TYR A 213 2.49 18.36 7.15
N THR A 214 1.89 17.86 8.23
CA THR A 214 2.52 16.79 9.02
C THR A 214 2.42 15.43 8.33
N TYR A 215 3.37 14.54 8.60
CA TYR A 215 3.31 13.14 8.17
C TYR A 215 2.10 12.41 8.74
N ARG A 216 1.74 12.65 10.01
CA ARG A 216 0.50 12.15 10.61
C ARG A 216 -0.73 12.51 9.77
N ARG A 217 -0.82 13.76 9.33
CA ARG A 217 -1.91 14.23 8.48
C ARG A 217 -1.92 13.54 7.12
N LEU A 218 -0.75 13.32 6.51
CA LEU A 218 -0.65 12.58 5.25
C LEU A 218 -1.24 11.17 5.41
N VAL A 219 -0.79 10.43 6.43
CA VAL A 219 -1.27 9.08 6.72
C VAL A 219 -2.78 9.07 6.96
N SER A 220 -3.29 9.99 7.79
CA SER A 220 -4.72 10.13 8.07
C SER A 220 -5.55 10.37 6.80
N GLN A 221 -5.12 11.32 5.97
CA GLN A 221 -5.80 11.65 4.72
C GLN A 221 -5.78 10.49 3.73
N VAL A 222 -4.64 9.81 3.56
CA VAL A 222 -4.54 8.63 2.68
C VAL A 222 -5.45 7.51 3.17
N ARG A 223 -5.48 7.21 4.47
CA ARG A 223 -6.41 6.22 5.06
C ARG A 223 -7.86 6.57 4.79
N ALA A 224 -8.24 7.83 4.98
CA ALA A 224 -9.59 8.30 4.69
C ALA A 224 -9.96 8.10 3.22
N LYS A 225 -9.02 8.33 2.29
CA LYS A 225 -9.24 8.08 0.85
C LYS A 225 -9.37 6.60 0.51
N ILE A 226 -8.59 5.72 1.14
CA ILE A 226 -8.73 4.28 0.92
C ILE A 226 -10.07 3.78 1.46
N ARG A 227 -10.48 4.20 2.67
CA ARG A 227 -11.82 3.88 3.19
C ARG A 227 -12.93 4.33 2.24
N LYS A 228 -12.82 5.55 1.72
CA LYS A 228 -13.75 6.08 0.71
C LYS A 228 -13.79 5.20 -0.55
N PHE A 229 -12.62 4.80 -1.08
CA PHE A 229 -12.55 3.88 -2.22
C PHE A 229 -13.31 2.57 -1.93
N ILE A 230 -13.06 1.95 -0.77
CA ILE A 230 -13.73 0.71 -0.36
C ILE A 230 -15.26 0.90 -0.31
N THR A 231 -15.75 1.97 0.33
CA THR A 231 -17.17 2.26 0.42
C THR A 231 -17.82 2.48 -0.96
N GLU A 232 -17.13 3.17 -1.87
CA GLU A 232 -17.65 3.42 -3.23
C GLU A 232 -17.74 2.15 -4.09
N HIS A 233 -16.96 1.11 -3.79
CA HIS A 233 -16.84 -0.10 -4.61
C HIS A 233 -17.42 -1.37 -3.97
N ILE A 234 -18.03 -1.27 -2.78
CA ILE A 234 -18.55 -2.42 -2.02
C ILE A 234 -19.59 -3.26 -2.78
N ASN A 235 -20.40 -2.60 -3.61
CA ASN A 235 -21.44 -3.23 -4.44
C ASN A 235 -21.08 -3.30 -5.92
N ILE A 236 -19.82 -3.00 -6.27
CA ILE A 236 -19.34 -3.03 -7.64
C ILE A 236 -18.65 -4.37 -7.89
N ALA A 237 -19.07 -5.06 -8.95
CA ALA A 237 -18.45 -6.31 -9.37
C ALA A 237 -16.98 -6.08 -9.75
N SER A 238 -16.09 -6.93 -9.23
CA SER A 238 -14.67 -6.93 -9.59
C SER A 238 -14.44 -7.84 -10.80
N GLU A 239 -13.58 -7.43 -11.72
CA GLU A 239 -13.05 -8.33 -12.77
C GLU A 239 -12.08 -9.38 -12.19
N ASP A 240 -11.61 -9.16 -10.97
CA ASP A 240 -10.73 -10.06 -10.21
C ASP A 240 -11.39 -10.41 -8.86
N PRO A 241 -12.12 -11.54 -8.78
CA PRO A 241 -12.84 -11.93 -7.57
C PRO A 241 -11.96 -12.09 -6.33
N HIS A 242 -10.68 -12.47 -6.52
CA HIS A 242 -9.73 -12.68 -5.43
C HIS A 242 -9.47 -11.37 -4.66
N TRP A 243 -9.44 -10.25 -5.37
CA TRP A 243 -9.28 -8.92 -4.80
C TRP A 243 -10.59 -8.14 -4.70
N ALA A 244 -11.74 -8.79 -4.75
CA ALA A 244 -13.03 -8.09 -4.70
C ALA A 244 -13.25 -7.38 -3.36
N VAL A 245 -13.71 -6.13 -3.44
CA VAL A 245 -14.16 -5.34 -2.30
C VAL A 245 -15.59 -5.75 -1.92
N GLY A 246 -15.90 -5.81 -0.63
CA GLY A 246 -17.24 -6.19 -0.16
C GLY A 246 -17.45 -6.02 1.33
N ASP A 247 -18.58 -6.55 1.81
CA ASP A 247 -18.92 -6.56 3.23
C ASP A 247 -18.01 -7.50 4.03
N ALA A 248 -17.82 -7.14 5.30
CA ALA A 248 -17.06 -7.92 6.26
C ALA A 248 -17.58 -9.37 6.37
N GLY A 249 -16.65 -10.33 6.39
CA GLY A 249 -16.98 -11.75 6.60
C GLY A 249 -17.49 -12.50 5.37
N SER A 250 -17.60 -11.85 4.20
CA SER A 250 -18.01 -12.51 2.94
C SER A 250 -16.84 -13.14 2.16
N GLY A 251 -15.64 -13.17 2.73
CA GLY A 251 -14.39 -13.51 2.02
C GLY A 251 -13.94 -12.44 1.02
N ARG A 252 -14.66 -11.30 0.97
CA ARG A 252 -14.28 -10.08 0.25
C ARG A 252 -13.55 -9.11 1.18
N ILE A 253 -12.83 -8.18 0.58
CA ILE A 253 -11.96 -7.25 1.30
C ILE A 253 -12.75 -6.02 1.75
N ALA A 254 -12.82 -5.79 3.06
CA ALA A 254 -13.37 -4.59 3.65
C ALA A 254 -12.26 -3.70 4.25
N ALA A 255 -12.63 -2.50 4.70
CA ALA A 255 -11.65 -1.53 5.21
C ALA A 255 -10.90 -2.04 6.45
N HIS A 256 -11.56 -2.81 7.33
CA HIS A 256 -10.95 -3.33 8.55
C HIS A 256 -9.94 -4.47 8.29
N ASP A 257 -10.00 -5.10 7.11
CA ASP A 257 -9.05 -6.13 6.70
C ASP A 257 -7.71 -5.53 6.24
N LEU A 258 -7.63 -4.21 6.04
CA LEU A 258 -6.49 -3.54 5.44
C LEU A 258 -5.59 -2.84 6.45
N ILE A 259 -4.29 -3.00 6.22
CA ILE A 259 -3.19 -2.34 6.92
C ILE A 259 -2.44 -1.50 5.88
N LEU A 260 -2.31 -0.19 6.15
CA LEU A 260 -1.49 0.71 5.35
C LEU A 260 -0.04 0.63 5.83
N LEU A 261 0.85 0.09 5.00
CA LEU A 261 2.26 -0.16 5.34
C LEU A 261 3.18 1.01 4.98
N ALA A 262 2.98 1.60 3.82
CA ALA A 262 3.78 2.71 3.32
C ALA A 262 2.99 3.60 2.36
N ILE A 263 3.56 4.74 2.04
CA ILE A 263 3.10 5.64 0.98
C ILE A 263 4.30 5.89 0.08
N ILE A 264 4.13 5.76 -1.23
CA ILE A 264 5.19 6.04 -2.20
C ILE A 264 4.78 7.18 -3.13
N GLU A 265 5.73 8.01 -3.53
CA GLU A 265 5.50 8.99 -4.58
C GLU A 265 5.64 8.31 -5.96
N VAL A 266 4.62 8.45 -6.80
CA VAL A 266 4.58 7.86 -8.16
C VAL A 266 4.73 8.90 -9.26
N SER A 267 4.53 10.17 -8.92
CA SER A 267 4.83 11.33 -9.75
C SER A 267 4.79 12.58 -8.88
N GLN A 268 5.30 13.70 -9.38
CA GLN A 268 5.24 14.98 -8.68
C GLN A 268 3.81 15.33 -8.21
N GLY A 269 3.58 15.26 -6.89
CA GLY A 269 2.26 15.50 -6.28
C GLY A 269 1.22 14.38 -6.43
N ALA A 270 1.64 13.16 -6.74
CA ALA A 270 0.80 11.98 -6.63
C ALA A 270 1.48 10.88 -5.82
N VAL A 271 0.71 10.28 -4.91
CA VAL A 271 1.16 9.18 -4.06
C VAL A 271 0.30 7.95 -4.26
N MET A 272 0.90 6.78 -4.03
CA MET A 272 0.23 5.49 -4.02
C MET A 272 0.42 4.84 -2.64
N PRO A 273 -0.65 4.33 -2.02
CA PRO A 273 -0.51 3.57 -0.78
C PRO A 273 0.09 2.19 -1.07
N ILE A 274 0.74 1.60 -0.06
CA ILE A 274 1.14 0.19 -0.03
C ILE A 274 0.27 -0.50 1.02
N LEU A 275 -0.52 -1.48 0.59
CA LEU A 275 -1.54 -2.11 1.40
C LEU A 275 -1.25 -3.58 1.61
N LYS A 276 -1.55 -4.07 2.81
CA LYS A 276 -1.50 -5.47 3.20
C LYS A 276 -2.83 -5.87 3.84
N LEU A 277 -3.26 -7.09 3.60
CA LEU A 277 -4.35 -7.73 4.33
C LEU A 277 -3.88 -8.22 5.70
N ARG A 278 -4.76 -8.19 6.70
CA ARG A 278 -4.50 -8.75 8.03
C ARG A 278 -4.06 -10.22 7.95
N ASP A 279 -3.26 -10.65 8.93
CA ASP A 279 -2.61 -11.96 8.92
C ASP A 279 -3.56 -13.15 9.15
N ASP A 280 -4.83 -12.87 9.42
CA ASP A 280 -5.89 -13.85 9.61
C ASP A 280 -7.03 -13.65 8.58
N PHE A 281 -6.79 -12.86 7.52
CA PHE A 281 -7.73 -12.74 6.41
C PHE A 281 -7.80 -14.06 5.63
N VAL A 282 -9.03 -14.45 5.29
CA VAL A 282 -9.36 -15.66 4.54
C VAL A 282 -10.11 -15.25 3.28
N PHE A 283 -9.54 -15.58 2.11
CA PHE A 283 -10.15 -15.28 0.82
C PHE A 283 -11.38 -16.15 0.57
N ALA A 284 -12.40 -15.61 -0.10
CA ALA A 284 -13.60 -16.38 -0.48
C ALA A 284 -13.25 -17.67 -1.23
N ASP A 285 -12.28 -17.61 -2.15
CA ASP A 285 -11.86 -18.76 -2.97
C ASP A 285 -11.18 -19.88 -2.17
N SER A 286 -10.74 -19.58 -0.94
CA SER A 286 -10.13 -20.56 -0.04
C SER A 286 -11.15 -21.29 0.84
N ILE A 287 -12.40 -20.82 0.88
CA ILE A 287 -13.47 -21.49 1.61
C ILE A 287 -13.90 -22.69 0.77
N PRO A 288 -13.75 -23.93 1.27
CA PRO A 288 -14.23 -25.10 0.57
C PRO A 288 -15.72 -24.90 0.27
N PRO A 289 -16.19 -25.17 -0.96
CA PRO A 289 -17.62 -25.11 -1.25
C PRO A 289 -18.29 -25.99 -0.20
N ALA A 290 -19.22 -25.41 0.58
CA ALA A 290 -19.86 -26.09 1.70
C ALA A 290 -20.25 -27.48 1.21
N THR A 291 -19.48 -28.50 1.61
CA THR A 291 -19.60 -29.86 1.10
C THR A 291 -21.05 -30.15 1.29
N ALA A 292 -21.81 -30.22 0.18
CA ALA A 292 -23.26 -30.27 0.22
C ALA A 292 -23.56 -31.34 1.24
N LEU A 293 -24.01 -30.92 2.43
CA LEU A 293 -24.17 -31.82 3.56
C LEU A 293 -25.06 -32.87 2.95
N ASN A 294 -24.54 -34.09 2.76
CA ASN A 294 -25.29 -35.16 2.14
C ASN A 294 -26.46 -35.34 3.08
N THR A 295 -27.56 -34.63 2.82
CA THR A 295 -28.79 -34.72 3.55
C THR A 295 -29.12 -36.17 3.34
N PRO A 296 -28.97 -37.03 4.37
CA PRO A 296 -29.29 -38.43 4.21
C PRO A 296 -30.70 -38.42 3.66
N ALA A 297 -30.87 -38.99 2.46
CA ALA A 297 -32.11 -38.94 1.70
C ALA A 297 -33.24 -39.19 2.70
N MET A 298 -33.98 -38.14 3.03
CA MET A 298 -35.03 -38.22 4.02
C MET A 298 -36.04 -39.14 3.38
N VAL A 299 -36.03 -40.41 3.79
CA VAL A 299 -36.99 -41.41 3.35
C VAL A 299 -38.35 -40.77 3.60
N PRO A 300 -39.15 -40.51 2.55
CA PRO A 300 -40.40 -39.83 2.72
C PRO A 300 -41.24 -40.65 3.73
N PRO A 301 -41.71 -40.04 4.83
CA PRO A 301 -42.69 -40.70 5.68
C PRO A 301 -43.90 -41.04 4.81
N SER A 302 -44.27 -42.31 4.79
CA SER A 302 -45.41 -42.80 4.02
C SER A 302 -46.66 -41.97 4.36
N ASP A 303 -47.21 -41.33 3.34
CA ASP A 303 -48.41 -40.52 3.41
C ASP A 303 -49.55 -41.32 4.06
N THR A 304 -49.93 -40.93 5.28
CA THR A 304 -51.26 -41.23 5.80
C THR A 304 -52.11 -39.99 5.54
N GLN A 305 -52.92 -40.05 4.48
CA GLN A 305 -53.90 -39.03 4.14
C GLN A 305 -54.87 -38.82 5.31
N SER A 306 -54.81 -37.64 5.93
CA SER A 306 -55.91 -37.12 6.73
C SER A 306 -56.25 -35.72 6.23
N SER A 307 -57.30 -35.68 5.42
CA SER A 307 -58.02 -34.48 5.00
C SER A 307 -58.55 -33.73 6.22
N SER A 308 -58.04 -32.53 6.47
CA SER A 308 -58.73 -31.53 7.28
C SER A 308 -58.75 -30.20 6.54
N HIS A 309 -59.93 -29.89 6.00
CA HIS A 309 -60.32 -28.58 5.53
C HIS A 309 -60.23 -27.57 6.69
N PHE A 310 -59.35 -26.58 6.56
CA PHE A 310 -59.44 -25.34 7.34
C PHE A 310 -59.88 -24.18 6.44
N PRO A 311 -60.89 -23.38 6.84
CA PRO A 311 -61.33 -22.22 6.09
C PRO A 311 -60.36 -21.04 6.28
N PHE A 312 -60.03 -20.37 5.18
CA PHE A 312 -59.30 -19.11 5.14
C PHE A 312 -60.14 -17.97 5.75
N PRO A 313 -59.60 -17.16 6.67
CA PRO A 313 -60.20 -15.87 7.00
C PRO A 313 -59.82 -14.83 5.93
N ALA A 314 -60.83 -14.10 5.47
CA ALA A 314 -60.69 -12.98 4.55
C ALA A 314 -59.96 -11.80 5.22
N PHE A 315 -58.96 -11.25 4.54
CA PHE A 315 -58.33 -9.98 4.93
C PHE A 315 -59.18 -8.80 4.45
N PRO A 316 -59.41 -7.77 5.29
CA PRO A 316 -60.06 -6.55 4.86
C PRO A 316 -59.09 -5.71 4.03
N SER A 317 -59.53 -5.44 2.79
CA SER A 317 -59.00 -4.39 1.93
C SER A 317 -59.33 -3.03 2.52
N GLY A 318 -58.31 -2.18 2.74
CA GLY A 318 -58.55 -0.77 3.10
C GLY A 318 -57.46 -0.15 3.94
N ALA A 319 -56.43 0.41 3.30
CA ALA A 319 -55.63 1.47 3.88
C ALA A 319 -55.33 2.51 2.80
N CYS A 320 -55.99 3.65 2.92
CA CYS A 320 -55.70 4.89 2.20
C CYS A 320 -54.25 5.32 2.43
N MET A 321 -53.52 5.55 1.34
CA MET A 321 -52.32 6.38 1.31
C MET A 321 -52.75 7.85 1.35
N PRO A 322 -52.23 8.68 2.28
CA PRO A 322 -52.29 10.13 2.12
C PRO A 322 -51.18 10.59 1.17
N ASP A 323 -51.58 11.41 0.20
CA ASP A 323 -50.70 12.23 -0.62
C ASP A 323 -49.82 13.12 0.27
N ILE A 324 -48.51 13.04 0.09
CA ILE A 324 -47.56 14.03 0.62
C ILE A 324 -46.95 14.73 -0.60
N ASN A 325 -47.64 15.77 -1.04
CA ASN A 325 -47.07 16.85 -1.83
C ASN A 325 -46.62 17.96 -0.88
N GLY A 326 -45.39 18.44 -1.06
CA GLY A 326 -44.95 19.72 -0.54
C GLY A 326 -43.67 19.63 0.26
N LEU A 327 -42.57 20.08 -0.34
CA LEU A 327 -41.60 20.99 0.27
C LEU A 327 -40.63 21.46 -0.83
N ASP A 328 -40.58 22.79 -0.95
CA ASP A 328 -39.65 23.60 -1.75
C ASP A 328 -38.18 23.37 -1.42
#